data_AF-A0A356KW43-F1
#
_entry.id   AF-A0A356KW43-F1
#
_cell.length_a   1.000
_cell.length_b   1.000
_cell.length_c   1.000
_cell.angle_alpha   90.00
_cell.angle_beta   90.00
_cell.angle_gamma   90.00
#
_symmetry.space_group_name_H-M   'P 1'
#
loop_
_entity.id
_entity.type
_entity.pdbx_description
1 polymer ?
#
loop_
_entity_poly.entity_id
_entity_poly.type
_entity_poly.pdbx_seq_one_letter_code
_entity_poly.pdbx_strand_id
1 'polypeptide(L)'
;KSKSKKSKPKPKRDPNQPTPKPPKKRSPIPKLLLSATFVILATWMTMYSAQLGRGPWDWEGDDWSGFLTFSKGQVEAAKKKVAEVDWEKVKDKVTAKTKELWNKVPELEQKLEAKLAQLRGDKQKKVEGKGPQDGPPAAVVEPTTLERGCETFRMGIRHYKQSMDSQAELKKAKKLFLEARELLEKAYGEAEAEGDTAQATEIEGYIQQCQIYLEDCSKRETL
;
A
#
# COMPACT_ATOMS: atom_id res chain seq x y z
N LYS A 1 -50.02 -9.50 2.96
CA LYS A 1 -49.85 -8.36 3.89
C LYS A 1 -48.47 -7.74 3.65
N SER A 2 -48.36 -6.74 2.78
CA SER A 2 -47.11 -5.99 2.53
C SER A 2 -46.99 -4.84 3.54
N LYS A 3 -45.84 -4.71 4.22
CA LYS A 3 -45.54 -3.56 5.08
C LYS A 3 -44.70 -2.56 4.29
N SER A 4 -45.37 -1.53 3.77
CA SER A 4 -44.76 -0.32 3.23
C SER A 4 -43.97 0.41 4.32
N LYS A 5 -42.64 0.52 4.16
CA LYS A 5 -41.79 1.37 5.00
C LYS A 5 -41.80 2.78 4.42
N LYS A 6 -42.56 3.69 5.04
CA LYS A 6 -42.47 5.14 4.81
C LYS A 6 -41.06 5.62 5.18
N SER A 7 -40.27 6.02 4.18
CA SER A 7 -39.04 6.79 4.37
C SER A 7 -39.37 8.19 4.87
N LYS A 8 -38.90 8.56 6.06
CA LYS A 8 -39.02 9.92 6.60
C LYS A 8 -38.15 10.89 5.78
N PRO A 9 -38.62 12.12 5.47
CA PRO A 9 -37.80 13.12 4.79
C PRO A 9 -36.65 13.60 5.69
N LYS A 10 -35.46 13.73 5.12
CA LYS A 10 -34.28 14.27 5.82
C LYS A 10 -34.51 15.75 6.17
N PRO A 11 -34.28 16.18 7.42
CA PRO A 11 -34.41 17.59 7.78
C PRO A 11 -33.36 18.44 7.02
N LYS A 12 -33.81 19.60 6.51
CA LYS A 12 -32.94 20.64 5.91
C LYS A 12 -31.94 21.12 6.97
N ARG A 13 -30.66 21.10 6.62
CA ARG A 13 -29.54 21.47 7.49
C ARG A 13 -29.45 22.98 7.64
N ASP A 14 -29.32 23.47 8.87
CA ASP A 14 -29.09 24.87 9.21
C ASP A 14 -27.68 25.31 8.71
N PRO A 15 -27.56 26.36 7.88
CA PRO A 15 -26.28 26.86 7.37
C PRO A 15 -25.30 27.35 8.45
N ASN A 16 -25.79 27.67 9.66
CA ASN A 16 -24.96 28.21 10.74
C ASN A 16 -24.54 27.14 11.76
N GLN A 17 -24.88 25.87 11.56
CA GLN A 17 -24.42 24.81 12.45
C GLN A 17 -22.95 24.44 12.15
N PRO A 18 -22.03 24.56 13.13
CA PRO A 18 -20.69 24.03 12.98
C PRO A 18 -20.77 22.53 12.68
N THR A 19 -20.01 22.08 11.68
CA THR A 19 -19.95 20.67 11.28
C THR A 19 -19.66 19.80 12.50
N PRO A 20 -20.44 18.74 12.77
CA PRO A 20 -20.10 17.80 13.83
C PRO A 20 -18.71 17.24 13.53
N LYS A 21 -17.79 17.37 14.50
CA LYS A 21 -16.43 16.82 14.39
C LYS A 21 -16.55 15.34 14.01
N PRO A 22 -15.86 14.89 12.95
CA PRO A 22 -15.92 13.49 12.55
C PRO A 22 -15.46 12.60 13.73
N PRO A 23 -16.14 11.48 14.00
CA PRO A 23 -15.71 10.56 15.04
C PRO A 23 -14.28 10.10 14.74
N LYS A 24 -13.39 10.17 15.74
CA LYS A 24 -12.01 9.64 15.66
C LYS A 24 -12.07 8.21 15.11
N LYS A 25 -11.59 8.00 13.89
CA LYS A 25 -11.43 6.66 13.30
C LYS A 25 -10.51 5.86 14.23
N ARG A 26 -11.04 4.83 14.91
CA ARG A 26 -10.23 3.86 15.65
C ARG A 26 -9.34 3.14 14.62
N SER A 27 -8.03 3.24 14.80
CA SER A 27 -7.02 2.64 13.92
C SER A 27 -7.27 1.13 13.76
N PRO A 28 -7.11 0.55 12.55
CA PRO A 28 -7.40 -0.88 12.27
C PRO A 28 -6.37 -1.86 12.86
N ILE A 29 -5.27 -1.37 13.41
CA ILE A 29 -4.13 -2.15 13.92
C ILE A 29 -4.52 -3.21 14.98
N PRO A 30 -5.41 -2.95 15.97
CA PRO A 30 -5.76 -3.95 16.98
C PRO A 30 -6.50 -5.16 16.39
N LYS A 31 -7.29 -4.95 15.33
CA LYS A 31 -8.05 -6.04 14.68
C LYS A 31 -7.12 -6.97 13.89
N LEU A 32 -6.10 -6.40 13.25
CA LEU A 32 -5.12 -7.16 12.47
C LEU A 32 -4.25 -8.06 13.38
N LEU A 33 -3.82 -7.54 14.52
CA LEU A 33 -3.07 -8.30 15.53
C LEU A 33 -3.90 -9.44 16.11
N LEU A 34 -5.17 -9.19 16.44
CA LEU A 34 -6.06 -10.25 16.93
C LEU A 34 -6.24 -11.37 15.89
N SER A 35 -6.42 -11.01 14.61
CA SER A 35 -6.56 -12.01 13.55
C SER A 35 -5.28 -12.83 13.34
N ALA A 36 -4.11 -12.20 13.41
CA ALA A 36 -2.83 -12.90 13.27
C ALA A 36 -2.64 -13.91 14.42
N THR A 37 -2.93 -13.50 15.67
CA THR A 37 -2.88 -14.40 16.82
C THR A 37 -3.84 -15.58 16.67
N PHE A 38 -5.06 -15.33 16.17
CA PHE A 38 -6.05 -16.39 15.98
C PHE A 38 -5.61 -17.42 14.94
N VAL A 39 -4.98 -16.97 13.85
CA VAL A 39 -4.43 -17.87 12.81
C VAL A 39 -3.28 -18.71 13.37
N ILE A 40 -2.39 -18.11 14.16
CA ILE A 40 -1.28 -18.84 14.80
C ILE A 40 -1.84 -19.91 15.75
N LEU A 41 -2.83 -19.54 16.57
CA LEU A 41 -3.44 -20.46 17.52
C LEU A 41 -4.14 -21.62 16.80
N ALA A 42 -4.90 -21.33 15.75
CA ALA A 42 -5.57 -22.33 14.93
C ALA A 42 -4.55 -23.29 14.27
N THR A 43 -3.45 -22.76 13.74
CA THR A 43 -2.38 -23.55 13.14
C THR A 43 -1.77 -24.52 14.15
N TRP A 44 -1.48 -24.05 15.36
CA TRP A 44 -0.93 -24.89 16.42
C TRP A 44 -1.92 -25.93 16.92
N MET A 45 -3.21 -25.57 17.02
CA MET A 45 -4.26 -26.55 17.35
C MET A 45 -4.34 -27.65 16.31
N THR A 46 -4.32 -27.30 15.02
CA THR A 46 -4.34 -28.30 13.93
C THR A 46 -3.08 -29.17 13.96
N MET A 47 -1.89 -28.61 14.19
CA MET A 47 -0.66 -29.39 14.30
C MET A 47 -0.69 -30.37 15.48
N TYR A 48 -1.14 -29.92 16.65
CA TYR A 48 -1.23 -30.77 17.83
C TYR A 48 -2.33 -31.83 17.68
N SER A 49 -3.48 -31.48 17.09
CA SER A 49 -4.53 -32.44 16.70
C SER A 49 -4.04 -33.50 15.74
N ALA A 50 -3.21 -33.12 14.76
CA ALA A 50 -2.61 -34.09 13.84
C ALA A 50 -1.62 -35.04 14.56
N GLN A 51 -0.90 -34.55 15.57
CA GLN A 51 -0.03 -35.40 16.40
C GLN A 51 -0.80 -36.37 17.30
N LEU A 52 -1.94 -35.95 17.84
CA LEU A 52 -2.81 -36.78 18.67
C LEU A 52 -3.76 -37.69 17.86
N GLY A 53 -3.94 -37.41 16.57
CA GLY A 53 -4.90 -38.11 15.70
C GLY A 53 -6.36 -37.80 16.01
N ARG A 54 -6.66 -36.73 16.76
CA ARG A 54 -8.03 -36.33 17.17
C ARG A 54 -8.24 -34.83 17.04
N GLY A 55 -9.46 -34.44 16.67
CA GLY A 55 -9.82 -33.05 16.44
C GLY A 55 -9.80 -32.22 17.72
N PRO A 56 -9.62 -30.88 17.64
CA PRO A 56 -9.61 -30.00 18.82
C PRO A 56 -10.92 -30.02 19.61
N TRP A 57 -12.01 -30.42 18.95
CA TRP A 57 -13.35 -30.54 19.53
C TRP A 57 -13.54 -31.81 20.37
N ASP A 58 -12.64 -32.80 20.22
CA ASP A 58 -12.66 -34.08 20.91
C ASP A 58 -11.59 -34.16 22.02
N TRP A 59 -10.94 -33.03 22.33
CA TRP A 59 -9.89 -32.96 23.35
C TRP A 59 -10.46 -33.03 24.76
N GLU A 60 -9.92 -33.94 25.56
CA GLU A 60 -10.22 -34.06 26.98
C GLU A 60 -9.22 -33.26 27.83
N GLY A 61 -9.43 -33.19 29.15
CA GLY A 61 -8.65 -32.32 30.05
C GLY A 61 -7.13 -32.50 29.93
N ASP A 62 -6.68 -33.75 29.77
CA ASP A 62 -5.27 -34.08 29.60
C ASP A 62 -4.74 -33.64 28.23
N ASP A 63 -5.55 -33.71 27.17
CA ASP A 63 -5.19 -33.23 25.82
C ASP A 63 -5.01 -31.72 25.80
N TRP A 64 -5.88 -30.97 26.49
CA TRP A 64 -5.76 -29.53 26.65
C TRP A 64 -4.49 -29.14 27.41
N SER A 65 -4.15 -29.89 28.46
CA SER A 65 -2.91 -29.68 29.22
C SER A 65 -1.66 -29.97 28.37
N GLY A 66 -1.72 -31.00 27.52
CA GLY A 66 -0.68 -31.34 26.57
C GLY A 66 -0.53 -30.28 25.46
N PHE A 67 -1.63 -29.72 24.96
CA PHE A 67 -1.61 -28.60 24.00
C PHE A 67 -0.96 -27.34 24.60
N LEU A 68 -1.25 -27.02 25.87
CA LEU A 68 -0.61 -25.91 26.57
C LEU A 68 0.90 -26.13 26.72
N THR A 69 1.33 -27.38 26.91
CA THR A 69 2.76 -27.73 26.98
C THR A 69 3.43 -27.66 25.60
N PHE A 70 2.76 -28.18 24.57
CA PHE A 70 3.19 -28.08 23.17
C PHE A 70 3.35 -26.63 22.71
N SER A 71 2.35 -25.79 22.97
CA SER A 71 2.38 -24.36 22.60
C SER A 71 3.46 -23.59 23.36
N LYS A 72 3.70 -23.89 24.65
CA LYS A 72 4.87 -23.35 25.38
C LYS A 72 6.19 -23.76 24.70
N GLY A 73 6.33 -25.02 24.28
CA GLY A 73 7.49 -25.49 23.53
C GLY A 73 7.68 -24.75 22.20
N GLN A 74 6.61 -24.51 21.45
CA GLN A 74 6.66 -23.73 20.20
C GLN A 74 7.06 -22.27 20.45
N VAL A 75 6.57 -21.65 21.52
CA VAL A 75 6.96 -20.29 21.92
C VAL A 75 8.43 -20.22 22.28
N GLU A 76 8.95 -21.16 23.07
CA GLU A 76 10.37 -21.19 23.42
C GLU A 76 11.27 -21.47 22.21
N ALA A 77 10.85 -22.36 21.29
CA ALA A 77 11.55 -22.58 20.03
C ALA A 77 11.55 -21.32 19.14
N ALA A 78 10.44 -20.58 19.09
CA ALA A 78 10.35 -19.32 18.36
C ALA A 78 11.23 -18.23 19.01
N LYS A 79 11.24 -18.12 20.35
CA LYS A 79 12.14 -17.21 21.08
C LYS A 79 13.59 -17.51 20.79
N LYS A 80 13.98 -18.79 20.79
CA LYS A 80 15.34 -19.20 20.48
C LYS A 80 15.73 -18.79 19.05
N LYS A 81 14.87 -19.04 18.07
CA LYS A 81 15.10 -18.59 16.68
C LYS A 81 15.22 -17.08 16.57
N VAL A 82 14.39 -16.32 17.29
CA VAL A 82 14.43 -14.84 17.33
C VAL A 82 15.70 -14.32 18.01
N ALA A 83 16.18 -14.99 19.05
CA ALA A 83 17.44 -14.66 19.72
C ALA A 83 18.67 -14.98 18.87
N GLU A 84 18.57 -15.99 17.99
CA GLU A 84 19.60 -16.34 17.00
C GLU A 84 19.61 -15.42 15.77
N VAL A 85 18.60 -14.53 15.62
CA VAL A 85 18.63 -13.52 14.56
C VAL A 85 19.68 -12.47 14.89
N ASP A 86 20.67 -12.38 14.01
CA ASP A 86 21.63 -11.27 13.99
C ASP A 86 20.94 -10.01 13.46
N TRP A 87 20.31 -9.27 14.38
CA TRP A 87 19.58 -8.04 14.10
C TRP A 87 20.49 -6.95 13.50
N GLU A 88 21.78 -6.94 13.84
CA GLU A 88 22.74 -6.01 13.26
C GLU A 88 23.01 -6.35 11.79
N LYS A 89 23.22 -7.62 11.45
CA LYS A 89 23.34 -8.05 10.05
C LYS A 89 22.07 -7.81 9.22
N VAL A 90 20.89 -7.94 9.84
CA VAL A 90 19.61 -7.58 9.19
C VAL A 90 19.56 -6.09 8.91
N LYS A 91 19.90 -5.27 9.90
CA LYS A 91 19.94 -3.80 9.79
C LYS A 91 20.97 -3.34 8.76
N ASP A 92 22.16 -3.91 8.73
CA ASP A 92 23.22 -3.60 7.77
C ASP A 92 22.78 -3.91 6.33
N LYS A 93 22.17 -5.08 6.11
CA LYS A 93 21.64 -5.46 4.79
C LYS A 93 20.52 -4.54 4.33
N VAL A 94 19.60 -4.17 5.23
CA VAL A 94 18.54 -3.22 4.90
C VAL A 94 19.16 -1.86 4.58
N THR A 95 20.06 -1.35 5.41
CA THR A 95 20.75 -0.08 5.22
C THR A 95 21.53 -0.03 3.89
N ALA A 96 22.22 -1.11 3.52
CA ALA A 96 22.94 -1.22 2.26
C ALA A 96 21.99 -1.17 1.04
N LYS A 97 20.89 -1.93 1.07
CA LYS A 97 19.88 -1.92 0.01
C LYS A 97 19.18 -0.57 -0.11
N THR A 98 18.82 0.05 1.02
CA THR A 98 18.24 1.39 1.05
C THR A 98 19.21 2.40 0.45
N LYS A 99 20.50 2.37 0.81
CA LYS A 99 21.53 3.24 0.21
C LYS A 99 21.65 3.05 -1.30
N GLU A 100 21.57 1.81 -1.79
CA GLU A 100 21.59 1.55 -3.24
C GLU A 100 20.38 2.17 -3.95
N LEU A 101 19.17 1.99 -3.39
CA LEU A 101 17.95 2.62 -3.93
C LEU A 101 18.07 4.14 -3.94
N TRP A 102 18.67 4.71 -2.90
CA TRP A 102 18.89 6.14 -2.79
C TRP A 102 19.83 6.68 -3.85
N ASN A 103 20.89 5.94 -4.18
CA ASN A 103 21.79 6.32 -5.26
C ASN A 103 21.08 6.29 -6.63
N LYS A 104 20.02 5.49 -6.79
CA LYS A 104 19.20 5.40 -8.00
C LYS A 104 18.06 6.43 -8.08
N VAL A 105 17.72 7.10 -6.96
CA VAL A 105 16.66 8.12 -6.91
C VAL A 105 16.84 9.24 -7.95
N PRO A 106 18.03 9.85 -8.13
CA PRO A 106 18.19 10.94 -9.09
C PRO A 106 17.90 10.53 -10.54
N GLU A 107 18.35 9.33 -10.94
CA GLU A 107 18.06 8.80 -12.28
C GLU A 107 16.56 8.55 -12.48
N LEU A 108 15.90 8.02 -11.46
CA LEU A 108 14.45 7.77 -11.49
C LEU A 108 13.64 9.07 -11.51
N GLU A 109 14.03 10.10 -10.74
CA GLU A 109 13.41 11.42 -10.79
C GLU A 109 13.52 12.02 -12.21
N GLN A 110 14.69 11.93 -12.84
CA GLN A 110 14.88 12.40 -14.22
C GLN A 110 13.99 11.64 -15.22
N LYS A 111 13.89 10.31 -15.11
CA LYS A 111 13.01 9.50 -15.98
C LYS A 111 11.54 9.90 -15.80
N LEU A 112 11.08 10.09 -14.56
CA LEU A 112 9.72 10.52 -14.27
C LEU A 112 9.45 11.94 -14.76
N GLU A 113 10.40 12.87 -14.61
CA GLU A 113 10.27 14.23 -15.14
C GLU A 113 10.22 14.25 -16.66
N ALA A 114 11.09 13.49 -17.34
CA ALA A 114 11.06 13.36 -18.79
C ALA A 114 9.72 12.77 -19.27
N LYS A 115 9.21 11.75 -18.59
CA LYS A 115 7.91 11.15 -18.92
C LYS A 115 6.75 12.11 -18.71
N LEU A 116 6.73 12.83 -17.59
CA LEU A 116 5.71 13.86 -17.33
C LEU A 116 5.78 14.99 -18.35
N ALA A 117 6.98 15.41 -18.75
CA ALA A 117 7.16 16.42 -19.80
C ALA A 117 6.65 15.93 -21.16
N GLN A 118 6.91 14.66 -21.52
CA GLN A 118 6.37 14.05 -22.73
C GLN A 118 4.83 14.00 -22.70
N LEU A 119 4.23 13.51 -21.61
CA LEU A 119 2.78 13.42 -21.47
C LEU A 119 2.10 14.80 -21.55
N ARG A 120 2.73 15.84 -21.00
CA ARG A 120 2.26 17.23 -21.09
C ARG A 120 2.44 17.82 -22.49
N GLY A 121 3.55 17.53 -23.16
CA GLY A 121 3.83 17.98 -24.53
C GLY A 121 2.96 17.32 -25.59
N ASP A 122 2.68 16.02 -25.46
CA ASP A 122 1.79 15.29 -26.36
C ASP A 122 0.34 15.79 -26.27
N LYS A 123 -0.08 16.28 -25.09
CA LYS A 123 -1.35 16.99 -24.92
C LYS A 123 -1.38 18.32 -25.66
N GLN A 124 -0.32 19.15 -25.59
CA GLN A 124 -0.26 20.41 -26.33
C GLN A 124 -0.33 20.18 -27.85
N LYS A 125 0.39 19.18 -28.37
CA LYS A 125 0.33 18.83 -29.80
C LYS A 125 -1.04 18.31 -30.25
N LYS A 126 -1.77 17.57 -29.42
CA LYS A 126 -3.16 17.14 -29.72
C LYS A 126 -4.16 18.31 -29.74
N VAL A 127 -3.87 19.42 -29.06
CA VAL A 127 -4.73 20.62 -29.04
C VAL A 127 -4.42 21.56 -30.23
N GLU A 128 -3.16 21.68 -30.65
CA GLU A 128 -2.73 22.53 -31.79
C GLU A 128 -3.16 21.98 -33.17
N GLY A 129 -3.59 20.72 -33.27
CA GLY A 129 -4.10 20.12 -34.52
C GLY A 129 -5.49 20.60 -34.97
N LYS A 130 -6.15 21.49 -34.21
CA LYS A 130 -7.38 22.18 -34.63
C LYS A 130 -7.05 23.67 -34.79
N GLY A 131 -7.23 24.19 -36.01
CA GLY A 131 -6.84 25.54 -36.44
C GLY A 131 -7.40 26.70 -35.59
N PRO A 132 -7.02 27.96 -35.92
CA PRO A 132 -7.16 29.09 -35.02
C PRO A 132 -8.64 29.43 -34.82
N GLN A 133 -9.14 29.23 -33.60
CA GLN A 133 -10.36 29.88 -33.13
C GLN A 133 -10.04 30.63 -31.86
N ASP A 134 -10.16 31.95 -31.94
CA ASP A 134 -10.32 32.86 -30.81
C ASP A 134 -11.40 32.30 -29.87
N GLY A 135 -10.97 31.84 -28.70
CA GLY A 135 -11.82 31.26 -27.67
C GLY A 135 -11.15 31.33 -26.29
N PRO A 136 -11.94 31.37 -25.19
CA PRO A 136 -11.50 31.67 -23.82
C PRO A 136 -10.44 30.66 -23.30
N PRO A 137 -9.68 31.01 -22.23
CA PRO A 137 -8.40 30.36 -21.89
C PRO A 137 -8.51 28.84 -21.87
N ALA A 138 -7.51 28.20 -22.50
CA ALA A 138 -7.39 26.76 -22.69
C ALA A 138 -7.95 25.99 -21.48
N ALA A 139 -9.01 25.21 -21.71
CA ALA A 139 -9.60 24.34 -20.72
C ALA A 139 -8.48 23.52 -20.07
N VAL A 140 -8.37 23.58 -18.74
CA VAL A 140 -7.41 22.79 -17.97
C VAL A 140 -7.64 21.33 -18.30
N VAL A 141 -6.81 20.77 -19.18
CA VAL A 141 -6.91 19.37 -19.61
C VAL A 141 -6.60 18.51 -18.40
N GLU A 142 -7.59 17.80 -17.88
CA GLU A 142 -7.40 16.97 -16.69
C GLU A 142 -6.21 16.01 -16.86
N PRO A 143 -5.38 15.83 -15.82
CA PRO A 143 -4.25 14.92 -15.89
C PRO A 143 -4.76 13.49 -16.10
N THR A 144 -4.14 12.76 -17.04
CA THR A 144 -4.52 11.36 -17.33
C THR A 144 -4.20 10.48 -16.12
N THR A 145 -4.79 9.28 -16.08
CA THR A 145 -4.51 8.30 -15.01
C THR A 145 -3.01 8.03 -14.88
N LEU A 146 -2.32 7.87 -16.02
CA LEU A 146 -0.87 7.71 -16.09
C LEU A 146 -0.12 8.94 -15.54
N GLU A 147 -0.50 10.15 -15.94
CA GLU A 147 0.13 11.39 -15.47
C GLU A 147 -0.01 11.55 -13.96
N ARG A 148 -1.21 11.29 -13.41
CA ARG A 148 -1.44 11.29 -11.96
C ARG A 148 -0.58 10.24 -11.26
N GLY A 149 -0.47 9.04 -11.84
CA GLY A 149 0.36 7.95 -11.33
C GLY A 149 1.83 8.33 -11.23
N CYS A 150 2.41 8.85 -12.33
CA CYS A 150 3.80 9.30 -12.38
C CYS A 150 4.08 10.47 -11.43
N GLU A 151 3.16 11.44 -11.32
CA GLU A 151 3.33 12.60 -10.43
C GLU A 151 3.25 12.20 -8.95
N THR A 152 2.33 11.28 -8.62
CA THR A 152 2.22 10.70 -7.28
C THR A 152 3.47 9.89 -6.94
N PHE A 153 4.00 9.11 -7.89
CA PHE A 153 5.22 8.34 -7.70
C PHE A 153 6.42 9.26 -7.41
N ARG A 154 6.58 10.32 -8.21
CA ARG A 154 7.62 11.34 -8.00
C ARG A 154 7.52 11.98 -6.61
N MET A 155 6.32 12.33 -6.17
CA MET A 155 6.11 12.85 -4.82
C MET A 155 6.49 11.83 -3.74
N GLY A 156 6.17 10.54 -3.96
CA GLY A 156 6.62 9.45 -3.11
C GLY A 156 8.14 9.39 -2.98
N ILE A 157 8.86 9.50 -4.10
CA ILE A 157 10.34 9.53 -4.14
C ILE A 157 10.90 10.71 -3.35
N ARG A 158 10.29 11.90 -3.47
CA ARG A 158 10.71 13.09 -2.72
C ARG A 158 10.61 12.88 -1.21
N HIS A 159 9.48 12.36 -0.74
CA HIS A 159 9.28 12.03 0.68
C HIS A 159 10.19 10.88 1.14
N TYR A 160 10.44 9.91 0.26
CA TYR A 160 11.34 8.81 0.54
C TYR A 160 12.79 9.28 0.74
N LYS A 161 13.26 10.23 -0.05
CA LYS A 161 14.59 10.86 0.14
C LYS A 161 14.69 11.60 1.48
N GLN A 162 13.59 12.20 1.94
CA GLN A 162 13.53 12.89 3.25
C GLN A 162 13.37 11.93 4.43
N SER A 163 13.23 10.63 4.18
CA SER A 163 12.91 9.65 5.22
C SER A 163 14.10 9.13 6.03
N MET A 164 15.38 9.46 5.72
CA MET A 164 16.52 9.07 6.58
C MET A 164 16.28 9.53 8.01
N ASP A 165 15.83 10.77 8.13
CA ASP A 165 15.80 11.48 9.40
C ASP A 165 14.38 11.55 9.98
N SER A 166 13.38 10.95 9.29
CA SER A 166 11.98 11.08 9.67
C SER A 166 11.12 9.87 9.29
N GLN A 167 10.66 9.15 10.31
CA GLN A 167 9.62 8.11 10.21
C GLN A 167 8.29 8.66 9.69
N ALA A 168 7.98 9.94 9.92
CA ALA A 168 6.78 10.57 9.39
C ALA A 168 6.86 10.71 7.86
N GLU A 169 8.03 11.06 7.33
CA GLU A 169 8.26 11.14 5.89
C GLU A 169 8.28 9.75 5.25
N LEU A 170 8.81 8.73 5.92
CA LEU A 170 8.72 7.32 5.47
C LEU A 170 7.25 6.87 5.29
N LYS A 171 6.39 7.19 6.26
CA LYS A 171 4.95 6.84 6.18
C LYS A 171 4.22 7.59 5.07
N LYS A 172 4.56 8.86 4.84
CA LYS A 172 4.02 9.65 3.71
C LYS A 172 4.46 9.06 2.38
N ALA A 173 5.76 8.73 2.25
CA ALA A 173 6.31 8.09 1.06
C ALA A 173 5.59 6.77 0.75
N LYS A 174 5.45 5.89 1.75
CA LYS A 174 4.72 4.62 1.62
C LYS A 174 3.28 4.82 1.12
N LYS A 175 2.56 5.79 1.69
CA LYS A 175 1.19 6.09 1.27
C LYS A 175 1.14 6.55 -0.19
N LEU A 176 2.06 7.43 -0.59
CA LEU A 176 2.15 7.92 -1.97
C LEU A 176 2.54 6.82 -2.95
N PHE A 177 3.43 5.89 -2.58
CA PHE A 177 3.74 4.76 -3.44
C PHE A 177 2.57 3.79 -3.60
N LEU A 178 1.75 3.57 -2.56
CA LEU A 178 0.52 2.78 -2.69
C LEU A 178 -0.46 3.44 -3.66
N GLU A 179 -0.70 4.74 -3.49
CA GLU A 179 -1.59 5.53 -4.36
C GLU A 179 -1.07 5.58 -5.81
N ALA A 180 0.23 5.77 -6.00
CA ALA A 180 0.87 5.72 -7.31
C ALA A 180 0.71 4.35 -7.96
N ARG A 181 0.88 3.26 -7.20
CA ARG A 181 0.72 1.89 -7.72
C ARG A 181 -0.71 1.64 -8.21
N GLU A 182 -1.72 2.04 -7.44
CA GLU A 182 -3.12 1.90 -7.84
C GLU A 182 -3.42 2.67 -9.14
N LEU A 183 -2.90 3.90 -9.27
CA LEU A 183 -3.05 4.70 -10.48
C LEU A 183 -2.32 4.10 -11.69
N LEU A 184 -1.10 3.58 -11.49
CA LEU A 184 -0.32 2.95 -12.55
C LEU A 184 -0.93 1.61 -12.99
N GLU A 185 -1.42 0.79 -12.07
CA GLU A 185 -2.16 -0.46 -12.39
C GLU A 185 -3.41 -0.16 -13.21
N LYS A 186 -4.12 0.92 -12.88
CA LYS A 186 -5.27 1.37 -13.67
C LYS A 186 -4.85 1.85 -15.07
N ALA A 187 -3.79 2.64 -15.17
CA ALA A 187 -3.25 3.11 -16.44
C ALA A 187 -2.73 1.95 -17.32
N TYR A 188 -2.17 0.90 -16.71
CA TYR A 188 -1.76 -0.33 -17.39
C TYR A 188 -2.95 -1.02 -18.06
N GLY A 189 -4.05 -1.21 -17.30
CA GLY A 189 -5.27 -1.80 -17.85
C GLY A 189 -5.92 -0.94 -18.95
N GLU A 190 -5.83 0.39 -18.86
CA GLU A 190 -6.25 1.31 -19.93
C GLU A 190 -5.40 1.11 -21.20
N ALA A 191 -4.07 1.04 -21.08
CA ALA A 191 -3.16 0.83 -22.21
C ALA A 191 -3.33 -0.56 -22.86
N GLU A 192 -3.52 -1.62 -22.07
CA GLU A 192 -3.83 -2.96 -22.60
C GLU A 192 -5.15 -2.99 -23.36
N ALA A 193 -6.20 -2.33 -22.85
CA ALA A 193 -7.49 -2.26 -23.51
C ALA A 193 -7.43 -1.49 -24.85
N GLU A 194 -6.51 -0.53 -24.96
CA GLU A 194 -6.24 0.21 -26.20
C GLU A 194 -5.28 -0.53 -27.16
N GLY A 195 -4.69 -1.65 -26.72
CA GLY A 195 -3.72 -2.42 -27.51
C GLY A 195 -2.32 -1.80 -27.60
N ASP A 196 -2.02 -0.79 -26.77
CA ASP A 196 -0.71 -0.12 -26.72
C ASP A 196 0.26 -0.90 -25.83
N THR A 197 0.80 -1.97 -26.40
CA THR A 197 1.76 -2.88 -25.73
C THR A 197 3.05 -2.19 -25.28
N ALA A 198 3.50 -1.16 -26.00
CA ALA A 198 4.71 -0.42 -25.65
C ALA A 198 4.48 0.43 -24.40
N GLN A 199 3.35 1.14 -24.34
CA GLN A 199 2.98 1.91 -23.16
C GLN A 199 2.69 1.00 -21.96
N ALA A 200 1.98 -0.12 -22.15
CA ALA A 200 1.72 -1.09 -21.08
C ALA A 200 3.02 -1.63 -20.46
N THR A 201 4.00 -2.02 -21.29
CA THR A 201 5.32 -2.49 -20.81
C THR A 201 6.06 -1.42 -20.01
N GLU A 202 6.01 -0.17 -20.46
CA GLU A 202 6.64 0.94 -19.73
C GLU A 202 5.96 1.18 -18.36
N ILE A 203 4.63 1.14 -18.31
CA ILE A 203 3.86 1.29 -17.08
C ILE A 203 4.17 0.16 -16.11
N GLU A 204 4.28 -1.08 -16.60
CA GLU A 204 4.70 -2.22 -15.79
C GLU A 204 6.06 -1.98 -15.12
N GLY A 205 7.01 -1.40 -15.86
CA GLY A 205 8.30 -0.98 -15.30
C GLY A 205 8.16 0.00 -14.13
N TYR A 206 7.25 0.99 -14.23
CA TYR A 206 6.99 1.91 -13.11
C TYR A 206 6.29 1.21 -11.93
N ILE A 207 5.38 0.26 -12.18
CA ILE A 207 4.72 -0.53 -11.14
C ILE A 207 5.77 -1.34 -10.35
N GLN A 208 6.68 -2.02 -11.05
CA GLN A 208 7.77 -2.78 -10.42
C GLN A 208 8.68 -1.88 -9.58
N GLN A 209 9.03 -0.69 -10.08
CA GLN A 209 9.80 0.28 -9.29
C GLN A 209 9.03 0.72 -8.03
N CYS A 210 7.75 1.06 -8.14
CA CYS A 210 6.89 1.37 -6.98
C CYS A 210 6.90 0.24 -5.93
N GLN A 211 6.82 -1.03 -6.36
CA GLN A 211 6.88 -2.18 -5.46
C GLN A 211 8.20 -2.27 -4.69
N ILE A 212 9.34 -2.02 -5.36
CA ILE A 212 10.65 -2.02 -4.72
C ILE A 212 10.71 -0.96 -3.60
N TYR A 213 10.26 0.28 -3.86
CA TYR A 213 10.25 1.34 -2.85
C TYR A 213 9.23 1.07 -1.72
N LEU A 214 8.09 0.42 -2.01
CA LEU A 214 7.12 0.01 -0.99
C LEU A 214 7.67 -1.05 -0.05
N GLU A 215 8.42 -2.01 -0.59
CA GLU A 215 9.06 -3.06 0.19
C GLU A 215 10.13 -2.47 1.12
N ASP A 216 10.96 -1.55 0.61
CA ASP A 216 11.95 -0.84 1.42
C ASP A 216 11.29 0.00 2.53
N CYS A 217 10.25 0.77 2.19
CA CYS A 217 9.46 1.53 3.17
C CYS A 217 8.92 0.62 4.28
N SER A 218 8.40 -0.56 3.91
CA SER A 218 7.83 -1.51 4.87
C SER A 218 8.90 -2.13 5.77
N LYS A 219 10.08 -2.47 5.22
CA LYS A 219 11.21 -2.99 5.98
C LYS A 219 11.74 -1.97 6.99
N ARG A 220 11.84 -0.71 6.60
CA ARG A 220 12.33 0.39 7.47
C ARG A 220 11.32 0.87 8.50
N GLU A 221 10.03 0.58 8.32
CA GLU A 221 9.00 0.85 9.33
C GLU A 221 9.03 -0.19 10.48
N THR A 222 9.59 -1.38 10.22
CA THR A 222 9.69 -2.48 11.20
C THR A 222 11.02 -2.58 11.95
N LEU A 223 12.00 -1.75 11.59
CA LEU A 223 13.30 -1.60 12.27
C LEU A 223 13.23 -0.47 13.30
#